data_AF-A0A0G3V5C5-F1
#
_entry.id   AF-A0A0G3V5C5-F1
#
_cell.length_a   1.000
_cell.length_b   1.000
_cell.length_c   1.000
_cell.angle_alpha   90.00
_cell.angle_beta   90.00
_cell.angle_gamma   90.00
#
_symmetry.space_group_name_H-M   'P 1'
#
loop_
_entity.id
_entity.type
_entity.pdbx_description
1 polymer ?
#
loop_
_entity_poly.entity_id
_entity_poly.type
_entity_poly.pdbx_seq_one_letter_code
_entity_poly.pdbx_strand_id
1 'polypeptide(L)'
;MNENCYALTQFRRGSPHSYRGFRAFAEDLHDLRGDLGNPVLGSRTRHLRYPHGVMGDKRPIDEVVAEHIQAEIDCDLDRTMETMADEPHLTVAPTLAGGFGSVAVREWYQNHFIGRFLPPDGEIINISQTVGETQVINEDVVRFTHTEVLDWILPGVEPTNMKVEIAMVVIVGVVDGKVTHEHIYWDQASLLAQIGLLDPTGLPIAMNHAAKILDPSLPNLIYKG
;
A
#
# COMPACT_ATOMS: atom_id res chain seq x y z
N MET A 1 1.50 -18.40 15.71
CA MET A 1 1.18 -17.10 15.10
C MET A 1 2.17 -16.09 15.65
N ASN A 2 2.89 -15.39 14.77
CA ASN A 2 3.81 -14.32 15.14
C ASN A 2 2.99 -13.10 15.63
N GLU A 3 3.41 -12.43 16.71
CA GLU A 3 2.67 -11.32 17.34
C GLU A 3 2.46 -10.14 16.36
N ASN A 4 3.37 -9.97 15.40
CA ASN A 4 3.25 -8.97 14.34
C ASN A 4 2.15 -9.29 13.32
N CYS A 5 1.78 -10.57 13.15
CA CYS A 5 0.58 -10.97 12.40
C CYS A 5 -0.70 -10.68 13.21
N TYR A 6 -0.60 -10.66 14.53
CA TYR A 6 -1.70 -10.28 15.42
C TYR A 6 -2.01 -8.78 15.33
N ALA A 7 -0.99 -7.92 15.19
CA ALA A 7 -1.18 -6.49 14.97
C ALA A 7 -2.05 -6.24 13.72
N LEU A 8 -1.72 -6.91 12.60
CA LEU A 8 -2.48 -6.84 11.35
C LEU A 8 -3.93 -7.37 11.45
N THR A 9 -4.22 -8.26 12.39
CA THR A 9 -5.58 -8.77 12.62
C THR A 9 -6.39 -7.96 13.64
N GLN A 10 -5.76 -7.23 14.57
CA GLN A 10 -6.44 -6.32 15.50
C GLN A 10 -7.06 -5.10 14.79
N PHE A 11 -6.56 -4.74 13.60
CA PHE A 11 -7.17 -3.79 12.67
C PHE A 11 -8.65 -4.04 12.38
N ARG A 12 -9.11 -5.30 12.41
CA ARG A 12 -10.52 -5.63 12.17
C ARG A 12 -11.48 -5.16 13.26
N ARG A 13 -10.99 -4.84 14.47
CA ARG A 13 -11.85 -4.65 15.66
C ARG A 13 -11.97 -3.21 16.13
N GLY A 14 -11.24 -2.25 15.55
CA GLY A 14 -10.99 -0.94 16.14
C GLY A 14 -11.37 0.30 15.33
N SER A 15 -12.25 0.25 14.33
CA SER A 15 -12.88 1.43 13.70
C SER A 15 -13.84 0.96 12.61
N PRO A 16 -14.98 1.62 12.34
CA PRO A 16 -15.82 1.29 11.18
C PRO A 16 -15.07 1.43 9.84
N HIS A 17 -13.90 2.06 9.84
CA HIS A 17 -13.08 2.37 8.67
C HIS A 17 -11.75 1.60 8.62
N SER A 18 -11.41 0.82 9.64
CA SER A 18 -10.23 -0.05 9.60
C SER A 18 -10.62 -1.42 9.05
N TYR A 19 -10.33 -1.64 7.77
CA TYR A 19 -10.47 -2.94 7.08
C TYR A 19 -11.88 -3.53 6.89
N ARG A 20 -12.97 -2.76 7.05
CA ARG A 20 -14.30 -3.11 6.49
C ARG A 20 -14.44 -2.77 4.99
N GLY A 21 -13.50 -2.02 4.42
CA GLY A 21 -13.57 -1.51 3.04
C GLY A 21 -13.54 -2.58 1.94
N PHE A 22 -12.92 -3.74 2.16
CA PHE A 22 -12.73 -4.73 1.09
C PHE A 22 -13.84 -5.77 0.94
N ARG A 23 -14.78 -5.91 1.89
CA ARG A 23 -15.87 -6.90 1.79
C ARG A 23 -17.28 -6.30 1.73
N ALA A 24 -17.45 -5.02 2.09
CA ALA A 24 -18.79 -4.44 2.30
C ALA A 24 -19.40 -3.71 1.09
N PHE A 25 -18.74 -3.66 -0.07
CA PHE A 25 -19.30 -3.01 -1.27
C PHE A 25 -19.86 -3.99 -2.33
N ALA A 26 -19.46 -5.26 -2.27
CA ALA A 26 -19.91 -6.30 -3.21
C ALA A 26 -21.38 -6.73 -2.97
N GLU A 27 -21.97 -6.46 -1.80
CA GLU A 27 -23.34 -6.85 -1.48
C GLU A 27 -24.40 -5.75 -1.78
N ASP A 28 -23.99 -4.49 -2.01
CA ASP A 28 -24.92 -3.35 -2.18
C ASP A 28 -24.99 -2.78 -3.62
N LEU A 29 -24.18 -3.30 -4.55
CA LEU A 29 -24.11 -2.80 -5.94
C LEU A 29 -25.02 -3.52 -6.95
N HIS A 30 -25.87 -4.44 -6.48
CA HIS A 30 -26.78 -5.15 -7.37
C HIS A 30 -28.02 -4.33 -7.81
N ASP A 31 -28.22 -3.12 -7.27
CA ASP A 31 -29.50 -2.39 -7.41
C ASP A 31 -29.44 -0.98 -8.04
N LEU A 32 -28.28 -0.51 -8.53
CA LEU A 32 -28.20 0.83 -9.14
C LEU A 32 -27.39 0.84 -10.45
N ARG A 33 -27.96 0.21 -11.49
CA ARG A 33 -27.68 0.57 -12.89
C ARG A 33 -28.89 1.32 -13.46
N GLY A 34 -28.89 2.63 -13.28
CA GLY A 34 -29.83 3.55 -13.89
C GLY A 34 -29.13 4.86 -14.24
N ASP A 35 -28.65 4.92 -15.48
CA ASP A 35 -28.49 6.10 -16.33
C ASP A 35 -27.71 7.33 -15.80
N LEU A 36 -26.74 7.80 -16.61
CA LEU A 36 -26.62 9.18 -17.11
C LEU A 36 -25.16 9.54 -17.49
N GLY A 37 -24.97 9.79 -18.81
CA GLY A 37 -24.36 11.02 -19.34
C GLY A 37 -22.85 11.25 -19.20
N ASN A 38 -22.13 11.07 -20.31
CA ASN A 38 -20.78 11.64 -20.55
C ASN A 38 -20.90 13.15 -20.91
N PRO A 39 -19.90 14.01 -20.61
CA PRO A 39 -18.92 14.33 -21.65
C PRO A 39 -17.46 14.61 -21.18
N VAL A 40 -16.52 13.92 -21.84
CA VAL A 40 -15.22 14.31 -22.42
C VAL A 40 -14.41 15.47 -21.79
N LEU A 41 -13.23 15.12 -21.26
CA LEU A 41 -11.98 15.90 -21.38
C LEU A 41 -10.81 14.91 -21.51
N GLY A 42 -10.14 14.94 -22.66
CA GLY A 42 -9.14 13.95 -23.03
C GLY A 42 -7.81 14.13 -22.29
N SER A 43 -7.51 13.23 -21.35
CA SER A 43 -6.14 12.93 -20.96
C SER A 43 -5.59 11.83 -21.87
N ARG A 44 -4.55 12.13 -22.63
CA ARG A 44 -3.78 11.09 -23.33
C ARG A 44 -2.86 10.42 -22.32
N THR A 45 -3.39 9.47 -21.56
CA THR A 45 -2.58 8.52 -20.79
C THR A 45 -1.83 7.65 -21.79
N ARG A 46 -0.49 7.78 -21.86
CA ARG A 46 0.33 6.80 -22.58
C ARG A 46 0.37 5.53 -21.74
N HIS A 47 -0.61 4.65 -21.97
CA HIS A 47 -0.54 3.28 -21.51
C HIS A 47 0.67 2.61 -22.16
N LEU A 48 1.59 2.09 -21.35
CA LEU A 48 2.43 0.97 -21.79
C LEU A 48 1.45 -0.15 -22.13
N ARG A 49 1.22 -0.37 -23.43
CA ARG A 49 0.34 -1.43 -23.91
C ARG A 49 1.01 -2.77 -23.65
N TYR A 50 0.59 -3.46 -22.59
CA TYR A 50 0.72 -4.91 -22.55
C TYR A 50 -0.28 -5.50 -23.56
N PRO A 51 0.16 -6.40 -24.46
CA PRO A 51 -0.71 -6.93 -25.50
C PRO A 51 -1.91 -7.65 -24.87
N HIS A 52 -3.11 -7.25 -25.28
CA HIS A 52 -4.35 -7.96 -24.96
C HIS A 52 -4.26 -9.41 -25.41
N GLY A 53 -4.36 -10.34 -24.46
CA GLY A 53 -4.41 -11.76 -24.71
C GLY A 53 -5.35 -12.46 -23.73
N VAL A 54 -6.54 -12.81 -24.22
CA VAL A 54 -7.33 -14.00 -23.85
C VAL A 54 -7.83 -14.13 -22.41
N MET A 55 -9.10 -13.72 -22.20
CA MET A 55 -10.08 -14.28 -21.25
C MET A 55 -9.49 -14.92 -19.97
N GLY A 56 -8.75 -14.13 -19.20
CA GLY A 56 -8.29 -14.48 -17.85
C GLY A 56 -9.44 -14.55 -16.84
N ASP A 57 -9.11 -14.97 -15.63
CA ASP A 57 -10.02 -15.08 -14.48
C ASP A 57 -11.05 -13.94 -14.43
N LYS A 58 -12.34 -14.29 -14.30
CA LYS A 58 -13.47 -13.33 -14.36
C LYS A 58 -13.63 -12.53 -13.07
N ARG A 59 -12.82 -12.79 -12.05
CA ARG A 59 -12.91 -12.08 -10.78
C ARG A 59 -12.56 -10.60 -10.94
N PRO A 60 -13.29 -9.69 -10.27
CA PRO A 60 -12.89 -8.30 -10.14
C PRO A 60 -11.45 -8.20 -9.61
N ILE A 61 -10.62 -7.32 -10.20
CA ILE A 61 -9.20 -7.26 -9.85
C ILE A 61 -8.97 -6.81 -8.41
N ASP A 62 -9.90 -6.05 -7.83
CA ASP A 62 -9.90 -5.65 -6.43
C ASP A 62 -10.14 -6.83 -5.49
N GLU A 63 -10.93 -7.83 -5.88
CA GLU A 63 -11.06 -9.08 -5.10
C GLU A 63 -9.76 -9.90 -5.12
N VAL A 64 -9.06 -9.94 -6.25
CA VAL A 64 -7.75 -10.60 -6.37
C VAL A 64 -6.73 -9.94 -5.45
N VAL A 65 -6.68 -8.60 -5.45
CA VAL A 65 -5.80 -7.84 -4.56
C VAL A 65 -6.20 -8.02 -3.09
N ALA A 66 -7.49 -8.04 -2.78
CA ALA A 66 -7.98 -8.29 -1.41
C ALA A 66 -7.52 -9.66 -0.88
N GLU A 67 -7.60 -10.70 -1.73
CA GLU A 67 -7.14 -12.04 -1.38
C GLU A 67 -5.63 -12.07 -1.13
N HIS A 68 -4.85 -11.42 -2.00
CA HIS A 68 -3.41 -11.29 -1.87
C HIS A 68 -3.03 -10.69 -0.52
N ILE A 69 -3.53 -9.49 -0.22
CA ILE A 69 -3.20 -8.78 1.02
C ILE A 69 -3.72 -9.55 2.25
N GLN A 70 -4.87 -10.22 2.15
CA GLN A 70 -5.35 -11.04 3.26
C GLN A 70 -4.41 -12.22 3.55
N ALA A 71 -3.79 -12.84 2.53
CA ALA A 71 -2.80 -13.88 2.74
C ALA A 71 -1.54 -13.34 3.44
N GLU A 72 -1.09 -12.13 3.08
CA GLU A 72 0.03 -11.46 3.77
C GLU A 72 -0.29 -11.16 5.24
N ILE A 73 -1.51 -10.66 5.52
CA ILE A 73 -2.01 -10.39 6.88
C ILE A 73 -2.11 -11.68 7.70
N ASP A 74 -2.55 -12.78 7.07
CA ASP A 74 -2.61 -14.10 7.70
C ASP A 74 -1.20 -14.71 7.91
N CYS A 75 -0.16 -14.04 7.40
CA CYS A 75 1.22 -14.48 7.37
C CYS A 75 1.41 -15.84 6.68
N ASP A 76 0.61 -16.09 5.65
CA ASP A 76 0.64 -17.30 4.85
C ASP A 76 1.45 -17.05 3.57
N LEU A 77 2.76 -17.20 3.68
CA LEU A 77 3.69 -16.98 2.56
C LEU A 77 3.36 -17.85 1.35
N ASP A 78 2.92 -19.10 1.56
CA ASP A 78 2.60 -20.00 0.45
C ASP A 78 1.37 -19.49 -0.30
N ARG A 79 0.30 -19.15 0.43
CA ARG A 79 -0.91 -18.56 -0.15
C ARG A 79 -0.64 -17.20 -0.80
N THR A 80 0.20 -16.35 -0.20
CA THR A 80 0.62 -15.08 -0.81
C THR A 80 1.27 -15.34 -2.16
N MET A 81 2.28 -16.23 -2.21
CA MET A 81 2.97 -16.56 -3.47
C MET A 81 2.05 -17.22 -4.50
N GLU A 82 1.07 -18.02 -4.07
CA GLU A 82 0.09 -18.63 -4.97
C GLU A 82 -0.79 -17.60 -5.68
N THR A 83 -1.05 -16.43 -5.10
CA THR A 83 -1.85 -15.36 -5.74
C THR A 83 -1.06 -14.53 -6.76
N MET A 84 0.26 -14.71 -6.84
CA MET A 84 1.14 -13.98 -7.75
C MET A 84 1.33 -14.69 -9.10
N ALA A 85 1.75 -13.93 -10.11
CA ALA A 85 2.15 -14.43 -11.42
C ALA A 85 3.51 -15.15 -11.36
N ASP A 86 3.94 -15.77 -12.46
CA ASP A 86 5.20 -16.53 -12.54
C ASP A 86 6.47 -15.65 -12.44
N GLU A 87 6.39 -14.40 -12.92
CA GLU A 87 7.48 -13.42 -12.83
C GLU A 87 6.97 -12.13 -12.18
N PRO A 88 6.58 -12.15 -10.89
CA PRO A 88 6.10 -10.97 -10.22
C PRO A 88 7.26 -10.06 -9.83
N HIS A 89 7.01 -8.78 -9.59
CA HIS A 89 8.00 -7.91 -8.94
C HIS A 89 7.39 -7.03 -7.87
N LEU A 90 8.14 -6.85 -6.79
CA LEU A 90 7.81 -5.92 -5.73
C LEU A 90 8.89 -4.85 -5.72
N THR A 91 8.48 -3.59 -5.71
CA THR A 91 9.40 -2.45 -5.66
C THR A 91 8.92 -1.45 -4.63
N VAL A 92 9.68 -1.38 -3.54
CA VAL A 92 9.60 -0.33 -2.55
C VAL A 92 10.42 0.86 -3.06
N ALA A 93 9.74 1.79 -3.73
CA ALA A 93 10.41 2.82 -4.52
C ALA A 93 11.42 3.68 -3.73
N PRO A 94 11.17 4.07 -2.46
CA PRO A 94 12.10 4.98 -1.78
C PRO A 94 13.41 4.34 -1.32
N THR A 95 13.46 3.01 -1.20
CA THR A 95 14.62 2.26 -0.70
C THR A 95 15.16 1.25 -1.71
N LEU A 96 14.44 1.01 -2.80
CA LEU A 96 14.66 -0.07 -3.77
C LEU A 96 14.65 -1.47 -3.13
N ALA A 97 14.04 -1.62 -1.95
CA ALA A 97 13.74 -2.93 -1.40
C ALA A 97 12.71 -3.67 -2.27
N GLY A 98 12.70 -5.00 -2.19
CA GLY A 98 11.81 -5.87 -2.95
C GLY A 98 12.57 -6.94 -3.73
N GLY A 99 11.98 -7.39 -4.84
CA GLY A 99 12.52 -8.48 -5.64
C GLY A 99 11.82 -8.62 -6.99
N PHE A 100 12.44 -9.37 -7.90
CA PHE A 100 11.91 -9.70 -9.23
C PHE A 100 11.96 -11.21 -9.45
N GLY A 101 10.86 -11.78 -9.93
CA GLY A 101 10.66 -13.22 -10.10
C GLY A 101 10.27 -13.92 -8.80
N SER A 102 9.56 -15.05 -8.89
CA SER A 102 8.95 -15.70 -7.71
C SER A 102 9.96 -16.08 -6.63
N VAL A 103 11.18 -16.46 -7.02
CA VAL A 103 12.23 -16.85 -6.05
C VAL A 103 12.66 -15.66 -5.20
N ALA A 104 13.03 -14.54 -5.83
CA ALA A 104 13.51 -13.36 -5.12
C ALA A 104 12.39 -12.67 -4.33
N VAL A 105 11.17 -12.61 -4.89
CA VAL A 105 10.01 -12.08 -4.19
C VAL A 105 9.68 -12.92 -2.95
N ARG A 106 9.68 -14.26 -3.07
CA ARG A 106 9.45 -15.15 -1.92
C ARG A 106 10.51 -14.98 -0.84
N GLU A 107 11.78 -14.93 -1.22
CA GLU A 107 12.89 -14.73 -0.28
C GLU A 107 12.75 -13.38 0.45
N TRP A 108 12.42 -12.33 -0.30
CA TRP A 108 12.23 -11.00 0.28
C TRP A 108 11.02 -10.97 1.23
N TYR A 109 9.88 -11.51 0.84
CA TYR A 109 8.70 -11.60 1.71
C TYR A 109 9.00 -12.33 3.01
N GLN A 110 9.64 -13.51 2.91
CA GLN A 110 9.96 -14.35 4.06
C GLN A 110 10.88 -13.63 5.06
N ASN A 111 11.82 -12.85 4.56
CA ASN A 111 12.90 -12.28 5.37
C ASN A 111 12.64 -10.85 5.83
N HIS A 112 11.86 -10.05 5.09
CA HIS A 112 11.79 -8.60 5.31
C HIS A 112 10.38 -8.02 5.46
N PHE A 113 9.32 -8.78 5.15
CA PHE A 113 7.98 -8.19 5.05
C PHE A 113 6.89 -9.00 5.77
N ILE A 114 6.64 -10.25 5.39
CA ILE A 114 5.56 -11.05 5.98
C ILE A 114 5.88 -11.33 7.46
N GLY A 115 4.96 -10.96 8.34
CA GLY A 115 5.14 -11.03 9.80
C GLY A 115 6.13 -10.01 10.37
N ARG A 116 6.57 -9.03 9.57
CA ARG A 116 7.44 -7.91 9.98
C ARG A 116 6.97 -6.57 9.40
N PHE A 117 5.71 -6.50 8.99
CA PHE A 117 5.19 -5.36 8.25
C PHE A 117 5.08 -4.12 9.12
N LEU A 118 4.46 -4.22 10.30
CA LEU A 118 4.39 -3.11 11.26
C LEU A 118 4.59 -3.61 12.70
N PRO A 119 5.10 -2.74 13.60
CA PRO A 119 5.12 -2.99 15.03
C PRO A 119 3.69 -3.17 15.62
N PRO A 120 3.56 -3.65 16.87
CA PRO A 120 2.26 -3.89 17.50
C PRO A 120 1.31 -2.70 17.58
N ASP A 121 1.83 -1.46 17.60
CA ASP A 121 1.04 -0.23 17.62
C ASP A 121 0.76 0.36 16.24
N GLY A 122 1.18 -0.33 15.18
CA GLY A 122 1.02 0.10 13.81
C GLY A 122 -0.45 0.29 13.43
N GLU A 123 -0.72 1.33 12.64
CA GLU A 123 -2.02 1.68 12.06
C GLU A 123 -1.89 1.93 10.55
N ILE A 124 -2.84 1.46 9.74
CA ILE A 124 -3.03 1.80 8.32
C ILE A 124 -4.46 2.32 8.18
N ILE A 125 -4.57 3.55 7.70
CA ILE A 125 -5.83 4.25 7.47
C ILE A 125 -5.97 4.38 5.96
N ASN A 126 -6.92 3.67 5.36
CA ASN A 126 -7.21 3.85 3.95
C ASN A 126 -7.88 5.20 3.71
N ILE A 127 -7.29 6.00 2.81
CA ILE A 127 -7.80 7.32 2.41
C ILE A 127 -8.68 7.17 1.18
N SER A 128 -8.15 6.48 0.16
CA SER A 128 -8.87 6.24 -1.07
C SER A 128 -8.40 4.94 -1.74
N GLN A 129 -9.23 4.43 -2.64
CA GLN A 129 -8.89 3.32 -3.53
C GLN A 129 -9.41 3.64 -4.93
N THR A 130 -8.54 3.45 -5.93
CA THR A 130 -8.89 3.55 -7.34
C THR A 130 -8.72 2.20 -8.00
N VAL A 131 -9.81 1.65 -8.55
CA VAL A 131 -9.80 0.38 -9.28
C VAL A 131 -9.79 0.68 -10.77
N GLY A 132 -8.69 0.34 -11.44
CA GLY A 132 -8.54 0.43 -12.90
C GLY A 132 -8.87 -0.88 -13.61
N GLU A 133 -8.52 -0.98 -14.89
CA GLU A 133 -8.70 -2.22 -15.65
C GLU A 133 -7.63 -3.28 -15.33
N THR A 134 -6.44 -2.85 -14.93
CA THR A 134 -5.26 -3.72 -14.74
C THR A 134 -4.52 -3.47 -13.44
N GLN A 135 -4.94 -2.47 -12.65
CA GLN A 135 -4.27 -2.09 -11.42
C GLN A 135 -5.27 -1.58 -10.39
N VAL A 136 -4.98 -1.84 -9.12
CA VAL A 136 -5.62 -1.23 -7.96
C VAL A 136 -4.61 -0.28 -7.32
N ILE A 137 -5.03 0.94 -7.03
CA ILE A 137 -4.21 1.94 -6.36
C ILE A 137 -4.84 2.24 -5.02
N ASN A 138 -4.09 2.05 -3.94
CA ASN A 138 -4.47 2.42 -2.59
C ASN A 138 -3.65 3.63 -2.16
N GLU A 139 -4.35 4.64 -1.62
CA GLU A 139 -3.76 5.76 -0.89
C GLU A 139 -4.06 5.54 0.59
N ASP A 140 -3.01 5.46 1.40
CA ASP A 140 -3.09 5.12 2.80
C ASP A 140 -2.27 6.09 3.65
N VAL A 141 -2.65 6.24 4.92
CA VAL A 141 -1.78 6.80 5.95
C VAL A 141 -1.35 5.66 6.87
N VAL A 142 -0.04 5.51 7.06
CA VAL A 142 0.56 4.52 7.97
C VAL A 142 1.14 5.23 9.17
N ARG A 143 0.84 4.74 10.37
CA ARG A 143 1.36 5.24 11.65
C ARG A 143 1.97 4.10 12.43
N PHE A 144 3.08 4.34 13.13
CA PHE A 144 3.66 3.36 14.05
C PHE A 144 4.70 4.04 14.95
N THR A 145 5.08 3.38 16.03
CA THR A 145 6.31 3.72 16.76
C THR A 145 7.43 2.80 16.29
N HIS A 146 8.59 3.34 15.89
CA HIS A 146 9.71 2.56 15.37
C HIS A 146 10.45 1.78 16.48
N THR A 147 9.82 0.71 16.98
CA THR A 147 10.31 -0.14 18.08
C THR A 147 11.02 -1.41 17.62
N GLU A 148 10.95 -1.73 16.32
CA GLU A 148 11.51 -2.94 15.72
C GLU A 148 12.25 -2.59 14.43
N VAL A 149 13.16 -3.46 13.98
CA VAL A 149 13.81 -3.33 12.67
C VAL A 149 12.77 -3.62 11.59
N LEU A 150 12.55 -2.64 10.72
CA LEU A 150 11.58 -2.74 9.62
C LEU A 150 12.33 -2.60 8.28
N ASP A 151 12.94 -3.69 7.81
CA ASP A 151 13.83 -3.65 6.63
C ASP A 151 13.15 -3.14 5.35
N TRP A 152 11.83 -3.34 5.23
CA TRP A 152 11.10 -2.90 4.05
C TRP A 152 10.89 -1.38 4.00
N ILE A 153 10.84 -0.68 5.13
CA ILE A 153 10.64 0.79 5.20
C ILE A 153 11.93 1.56 5.55
N LEU A 154 12.77 0.96 6.39
CA LEU A 154 13.97 1.54 6.99
C LEU A 154 15.13 0.51 7.00
N PRO A 155 15.59 0.04 5.82
CA PRO A 155 16.63 -0.98 5.74
C PRO A 155 17.91 -0.55 6.43
N GLY A 156 18.37 -1.37 7.38
CA GLY A 156 19.60 -1.14 8.15
C GLY A 156 19.50 -0.07 9.25
N VAL A 157 18.31 0.40 9.60
CA VAL A 157 18.11 1.35 10.70
C VAL A 157 17.58 0.64 11.94
N GLU A 158 18.29 0.82 13.05
CA GLU A 158 17.89 0.29 14.36
C GLU A 158 16.66 1.04 14.94
N PRO A 159 15.88 0.40 15.82
CA PRO A 159 14.72 1.01 16.48
C PRO A 159 15.05 2.38 17.11
N THR A 160 14.37 3.42 16.65
CA THR A 160 14.56 4.80 17.15
C THR A 160 13.60 5.15 18.28
N ASN A 161 12.55 4.34 18.50
CA ASN A 161 11.44 4.60 19.42
C ASN A 161 10.70 5.92 19.14
N MET A 162 10.83 6.45 17.93
CA MET A 162 10.13 7.66 17.48
C MET A 162 8.81 7.28 16.82
N LYS A 163 7.80 8.14 16.97
CA LYS A 163 6.55 8.02 16.23
C LYS A 163 6.75 8.43 14.79
N VAL A 164 6.16 7.67 13.88
CA VAL A 164 6.18 7.92 12.43
C VAL A 164 4.75 7.98 11.94
N GLU A 165 4.47 8.97 11.09
CA GLU A 165 3.26 9.03 10.26
C GLU A 165 3.68 9.31 8.81
N ILE A 166 3.31 8.42 7.88
CA ILE A 166 3.58 8.59 6.46
C ILE A 166 2.31 8.46 5.63
N ALA A 167 2.22 9.26 4.57
CA ALA A 167 1.31 8.98 3.47
C ALA A 167 1.99 8.01 2.50
N MET A 168 1.29 6.97 2.13
CA MET A 168 1.78 5.86 1.32
C MET A 168 0.83 5.63 0.14
N VAL A 169 1.40 5.29 -1.02
CA VAL A 169 0.65 4.80 -2.17
C VAL A 169 1.13 3.39 -2.51
N VAL A 170 0.18 2.46 -2.62
CA VAL A 170 0.44 1.10 -3.08
C VAL A 170 -0.27 0.88 -4.41
N ILE A 171 0.47 0.46 -5.43
CA ILE A 171 -0.07 0.14 -6.74
C ILE A 171 0.13 -1.35 -6.97
N VAL A 172 -0.98 -2.08 -7.09
CA VAL A 172 -0.97 -3.53 -7.32
C VAL A 172 -1.50 -3.81 -8.71
N GLY A 173 -0.68 -4.41 -9.56
CA GLY A 173 -1.08 -4.80 -10.91
C GLY A 173 -1.56 -6.23 -11.00
N VAL A 174 -2.64 -6.44 -11.74
CA VAL A 174 -3.27 -7.75 -11.93
C VAL A 174 -3.38 -8.06 -13.42
N VAL A 175 -2.94 -9.26 -13.81
CA VAL A 175 -3.13 -9.83 -15.14
C VAL A 175 -3.55 -11.29 -14.96
N ASP A 176 -4.58 -11.71 -15.70
CA ASP A 176 -5.11 -13.08 -15.68
C ASP A 176 -5.42 -13.62 -14.28
N GLY A 177 -5.93 -12.76 -13.40
CA GLY A 177 -6.29 -13.11 -12.02
C GLY A 177 -5.11 -13.30 -11.08
N LYS A 178 -3.91 -12.85 -11.47
CA LYS A 178 -2.68 -12.94 -10.68
C LYS A 178 -2.04 -11.59 -10.45
N VAL A 179 -1.50 -11.38 -9.26
CA VAL A 179 -0.70 -10.20 -8.95
C VAL A 179 0.61 -10.27 -9.72
N THR A 180 0.83 -9.31 -10.60
CA THR A 180 2.06 -9.17 -11.39
C THR A 180 3.07 -8.27 -10.72
N HIS A 181 2.60 -7.28 -9.96
CA HIS A 181 3.52 -6.40 -9.26
C HIS A 181 2.89 -5.62 -8.13
N GLU A 182 3.78 -5.13 -7.27
CA GLU A 182 3.51 -4.14 -6.26
C GLU A 182 4.53 -3.01 -6.35
N HIS A 183 4.05 -1.77 -6.41
CA HIS A 183 4.88 -0.59 -6.30
C HIS A 183 4.42 0.22 -5.09
N ILE A 184 5.34 0.47 -4.17
CA ILE A 184 5.06 1.15 -2.91
C ILE A 184 5.84 2.46 -2.87
N TYR A 185 5.15 3.57 -2.60
CA TYR A 185 5.70 4.92 -2.60
C TYR A 185 5.38 5.64 -1.30
N TRP A 186 6.33 6.42 -0.79
CA TRP A 186 6.13 7.43 0.25
C TRP A 186 7.27 8.47 0.19
N ASP A 187 7.17 9.52 1.00
CA ASP A 187 8.24 10.51 1.18
C ASP A 187 9.27 10.04 2.23
N GLN A 188 10.38 9.46 1.76
CA GLN A 188 11.45 8.99 2.64
C GLN A 188 12.19 10.12 3.35
N ALA A 189 12.27 11.31 2.77
CA ALA A 189 12.95 12.44 3.42
C ALA A 189 12.17 12.89 4.66
N SER A 190 10.85 12.97 4.53
CA SER A 190 9.97 13.25 5.67
C SER A 190 10.07 12.17 6.76
N LEU A 191 10.06 10.89 6.38
CA LEU A 191 10.24 9.79 7.33
C LEU A 191 11.58 9.89 8.08
N LEU A 192 12.70 10.07 7.36
CA LEU A 192 14.03 10.20 7.96
C LEU A 192 14.12 11.41 8.90
N ALA A 193 13.44 12.52 8.58
CA ALA A 193 13.38 13.69 9.45
C ALA A 193 12.58 13.41 10.74
N GLN A 194 11.45 12.70 10.64
CA GLN A 194 10.64 12.32 11.80
C GLN A 194 11.43 11.46 12.81
N ILE A 195 12.31 10.57 12.32
CA ILE A 195 13.13 9.71 13.17
C ILE A 195 14.51 10.31 13.53
N GLY A 196 14.77 11.57 13.15
CA GLY A 196 15.98 12.29 13.53
C GLY A 196 17.25 11.91 12.74
N LEU A 197 17.12 11.22 11.61
CA LEU A 197 18.25 10.86 10.73
C LEU A 197 18.50 11.89 9.62
N LEU A 198 17.57 12.82 9.41
CA LEU A 198 17.73 13.94 8.50
C LEU A 198 17.39 15.25 9.23
N ASP A 199 18.29 16.22 9.21
CA ASP A 199 17.98 17.59 9.68
C ASP A 199 17.18 18.32 8.59
N PRO A 200 15.89 18.66 8.81
CA PRO A 200 15.08 19.32 7.81
C PRO A 200 15.38 20.83 7.69
N THR A 201 16.29 21.38 8.52
CA THR A 201 16.57 22.82 8.54
C THR A 201 17.04 23.32 7.18
N GLY A 202 16.29 24.25 6.59
CA GLY A 202 16.59 24.83 5.29
C GLY A 202 16.22 23.95 4.09
N LEU A 203 15.63 22.77 4.32
CA LEU A 203 15.14 21.88 3.26
C LEU A 203 13.62 22.03 3.07
N PRO A 204 13.10 21.88 1.85
CA PRO A 204 11.67 21.95 1.56
C PRO A 204 10.96 20.62 1.89
N ILE A 205 11.02 20.19 3.16
CA ILE A 205 10.47 18.91 3.63
C ILE A 205 9.29 19.17 4.59
N ALA A 206 8.16 18.51 4.35
CA ALA A 206 6.99 18.56 5.22
C ALA A 206 6.88 17.27 6.06
N MET A 207 6.99 17.39 7.38
CA MET A 207 6.88 16.25 8.31
C MET A 207 5.44 15.87 8.68
N ASN A 208 4.46 16.73 8.39
CA ASN A 208 3.06 16.57 8.77
C ASN A 208 2.15 16.26 7.58
N HIS A 209 2.70 15.72 6.49
CA HIS A 209 1.93 15.46 5.26
C HIS A 209 0.79 14.45 5.49
N ALA A 210 1.01 13.40 6.29
CA ALA A 210 -0.02 12.42 6.66
C ALA A 210 -1.23 13.09 7.35
N ALA A 211 -0.96 13.93 8.35
CA ALA A 211 -1.99 14.71 9.03
C ALA A 211 -2.73 15.65 8.07
N LYS A 212 -2.02 16.28 7.13
CA LYS A 212 -2.62 17.18 6.13
C LYS A 212 -3.51 16.46 5.12
N ILE A 213 -3.20 15.21 4.76
CA ILE A 213 -4.06 14.38 3.90
C ILE A 213 -5.34 13.98 4.63
N LEU A 214 -5.23 13.60 5.91
CA LEU A 214 -6.38 13.26 6.75
C LEU A 214 -7.28 14.46 7.05
N ASP A 215 -6.68 15.64 7.26
CA ASP A 215 -7.39 16.88 7.53
C ASP A 215 -6.91 18.00 6.59
N PRO A 216 -7.66 18.25 5.48
CA PRO A 216 -7.30 19.29 4.54
C PRO A 216 -7.43 20.70 5.12
N SER A 217 -8.02 20.89 6.31
CA SER A 217 -8.13 22.21 6.96
C SER A 217 -6.83 22.67 7.63
N LEU A 218 -5.87 21.76 7.86
CA LEU A 218 -4.56 22.11 8.44
C LEU A 218 -3.79 23.10 7.54
N PRO A 219 -2.90 23.96 8.10
CA PRO A 219 -2.19 24.97 7.32
C PRO A 219 -1.36 24.40 6.16
N ASN A 220 -1.40 25.08 5.02
CA ASN A 220 -0.49 24.84 3.88
C ASN A 220 0.82 25.62 4.05
N LEU A 221 1.83 25.27 3.24
CA LEU A 221 3.03 26.10 3.08
C LEU A 221 2.63 27.53 2.66
N ILE A 222 3.17 28.52 3.36
CA ILE A 222 3.02 29.94 3.03
C ILE A 222 4.23 30.37 2.22
N TYR A 223 4.02 30.73 0.95
CA TYR A 223 5.05 31.31 0.11
C TYR A 223 5.33 32.74 0.58
N LYS A 224 6.58 33.05 0.91
CA LYS A 224 7.04 34.45 1.05
C LYS A 224 7.35 34.96 -0.36
N GLY A 225 6.62 35.99 -0.78
CA GLY A 225 6.91 36.75 -2.00
C GLY A 225 8.10 37.68 -1.85
#